data_AF-A0A7Y5STT5-F1
#
_entry.id   AF-A0A7Y5STT5-F1
#
_cell.length_a   1.000
_cell.length_b   1.000
_cell.length_c   1.000
_cell.angle_alpha   90.00
_cell.angle_beta   90.00
_cell.angle_gamma   90.00
#
_symmetry.space_group_name_H-M   'P 1'
#
loop_
_entity.id
_entity.type
_entity.pdbx_description
1 polymer ?
#
loop_
_entity_poly.entity_id
_entity_poly.type
_entity_poly.pdbx_seq_one_letter_code
_entity_poly.pdbx_strand_id
1 'polypeptide(L)' 'HEPPPASPGAYRYVASVTGGTTTLGFEPAQGGLQAHYLTRWIATSGTPGPWSETASATVAA' A
#
# COMPACT_ATOMS: atom_id res chain seq x y z
N HIS A 1 13.23 -9.93 -7.31
CA HIS A 1 12.35 -9.43 -6.23
C HIS A 1 12.76 -7.99 -5.98
N GLU A 2 11.86 -7.04 -6.21
CA GLU A 2 12.15 -5.62 -5.96
C GLU A 2 12.13 -5.37 -4.44
N PRO A 3 13.05 -4.58 -3.88
CA PRO A 3 13.02 -4.27 -2.45
C PRO A 3 11.93 -3.23 -2.14
N PRO A 4 11.31 -3.28 -0.95
CA PRO A 4 10.36 -2.26 -0.55
C PRO A 4 11.02 -0.88 -0.43
N PRO A 5 10.29 0.21 -0.68
CA PRO A 5 10.80 1.56 -0.48
C PRO A 5 11.36 1.77 0.94
N ALA A 6 12.51 2.43 1.04
CA ALA A 6 13.29 2.54 2.28
C ALA A 6 12.66 3.42 3.37
N SER A 7 11.63 4.20 3.05
CA SER A 7 10.92 5.02 4.03
C SER A 7 9.45 5.20 3.66
N PRO A 8 8.55 5.43 4.63
CA PRO A 8 7.13 5.64 4.36
C PRO A 8 6.85 6.83 3.42
N GLY A 9 7.71 7.85 3.41
CA GLY A 9 7.57 9.02 2.53
C GLY A 9 7.82 8.73 1.04
N ALA A 10 8.42 7.58 0.71
CA ALA A 10 8.65 7.15 -0.66
C ALA A 10 7.45 6.39 -1.26
N TYR A 11 6.43 6.07 -0.44
CA TYR A 11 5.20 5.44 -0.91
C TYR A 11 4.23 6.49 -1.47
N ARG A 12 3.46 6.11 -2.50
CA ARG A 12 2.35 6.94 -2.96
C ARG A 12 1.08 6.60 -2.19
N TYR A 13 0.27 7.61 -1.90
CA TYR A 13 -1.09 7.38 -1.42
C TYR A 13 -1.95 6.73 -2.51
N VAL A 14 -2.74 5.72 -2.15
CA VAL A 14 -3.59 4.97 -3.09
C VAL A 14 -5.07 4.99 -2.71
N ALA A 15 -5.41 4.83 -1.43
CA ALA A 15 -6.80 4.81 -0.96
C ALA A 15 -6.88 5.01 0.55
N SER A 16 -8.07 5.37 1.04
CA SER A 16 -8.47 5.32 2.44
C SER A 16 -9.78 4.55 2.53
N VAL A 17 -9.89 3.67 3.52
CA VAL A 17 -11.10 2.89 3.78
C VAL A 17 -11.51 3.03 5.23
N THR A 18 -12.81 3.15 5.48
CA THR A 18 -13.39 3.26 6.83
C THR A 18 -13.85 1.92 7.40
N GLY A 19 -13.84 0.86 6.57
CA GLY A 19 -14.15 -0.51 6.94
C GLY A 19 -14.20 -1.43 5.72
N GLY A 20 -14.13 -2.74 5.93
CA GLY A 20 -14.21 -3.74 4.86
C GLY A 20 -12.90 -3.93 4.09
N THR A 21 -13.02 -4.24 2.80
CA THR A 21 -11.90 -4.53 1.89
C THR A 21 -11.81 -3.49 0.77
N THR A 22 -10.60 -3.30 0.23
CA THR A 22 -10.37 -2.48 -0.98
C THR A 22 -9.60 -3.30 -2.01
N THR A 23 -9.89 -3.05 -3.27
CA THR A 23 -9.20 -3.68 -4.41
C THR A 23 -8.52 -2.58 -5.21
N LEU A 24 -7.21 -2.72 -5.42
CA LEU A 24 -6.41 -1.80 -6.22
C LEU A 24 -6.12 -2.46 -7.58
N GLY A 25 -6.52 -1.78 -8.66
CA GLY A 25 -6.21 -2.19 -10.02
C GLY A 25 -4.78 -1.81 -10.41
N PHE A 26 -4.17 -2.63 -11.27
CA PHE A 26 -2.88 -2.38 -11.89
C PHE A 26 -3.02 -2.40 -13.41
N GLU A 27 -2.21 -1.59 -14.08
CA GLU A 27 -2.15 -1.63 -15.54
C GLU A 27 -1.52 -2.95 -15.99
N PRO A 28 -1.97 -3.55 -17.12
CA PRO A 28 -1.41 -4.81 -17.62
C PRO A 28 0.11 -4.76 -17.82
N ALA A 29 0.66 -3.60 -18.17
CA ALA A 29 2.10 -3.38 -18.33
C ALA A 29 2.90 -3.57 -17.02
N GLN A 30 2.22 -3.63 -15.87
CA GLN A 30 2.81 -3.85 -14.54
C GLN A 30 2.78 -5.32 -14.12
N GLY A 31 2.27 -6.23 -14.96
CA GLY A 31 2.25 -7.66 -14.69
C GLY A 31 3.65 -8.22 -14.39
N GLY A 32 3.74 -9.05 -13.35
CA GLY A 32 5.01 -9.63 -12.87
C GLY A 32 5.85 -8.71 -11.97
N LEU A 33 5.52 -7.43 -11.85
CA LEU A 33 6.17 -6.53 -10.89
C LEU A 33 5.72 -6.82 -9.45
N GLN A 34 6.49 -6.33 -8.49
CA GLN A 34 6.16 -6.42 -7.07
C GLN A 34 5.55 -5.12 -6.56
N ALA A 35 4.36 -5.22 -5.97
CA ALA A 35 3.73 -4.14 -5.24
C ALA A 35 4.04 -4.26 -3.74
N HIS A 36 4.40 -3.13 -3.12
CA HIS A 36 4.65 -3.01 -1.68
C HIS A 36 3.66 -2.03 -1.06
N TYR A 37 3.09 -2.39 0.08
CA TYR A 37 2.07 -1.60 0.76
C TYR A 37 2.41 -1.39 2.22
N LEU A 38 2.16 -0.16 2.67
CA LEU A 38 2.08 0.22 4.07
C LEU A 38 0.67 0.74 4.34
N THR A 39 0.13 0.42 5.51
CA THR A 39 -1.17 0.91 5.95
C THR A 39 -1.04 1.56 7.33
N ARG A 40 -1.92 2.52 7.62
CA ARG A 40 -2.07 3.09 8.96
C ARG A 40 -3.50 3.49 9.18
N TRP A 41 -3.95 3.43 10.42
CA TRP A 41 -5.24 4.01 10.79
C TRP A 41 -5.08 5.52 11.01
N ILE A 42 -6.14 6.28 10.70
CA ILE A 42 -6.24 7.70 11.04
C ILE A 42 -7.36 7.83 12.06
N ALA A 43 -7.06 8.44 13.20
CA ALA A 43 -8.04 8.72 14.24
C ALA A 43 -9.18 9.60 13.72
N THR A 44 -10.32 9.59 14.40
CA THR A 44 -11.37 10.59 14.18
C THR A 44 -10.87 12.02 14.44
N SER A 45 -9.84 12.19 15.27
CA SER A 45 -9.13 13.47 15.49
C SER A 45 -8.19 13.87 14.34
N GLY A 46 -8.01 13.03 13.32
CA GLY A 46 -7.05 13.22 12.24
C GLY A 46 -5.63 12.78 12.57
N THR A 47 -5.36 12.34 13.79
CA THR A 47 -4.02 11.88 14.20
C THR A 47 -3.67 10.55 13.51
N PRO A 48 -2.56 10.46 12.76
CA PRO A 48 -2.14 9.20 12.17
C PRO A 48 -1.55 8.26 13.23
N GLY A 49 -1.95 6.99 13.16
CA GLY A 49 -1.29 5.91 13.89
C GLY A 49 0.07 5.51 13.28
N PRO A 50 0.76 4.54 13.90
CA PRO A 50 1.96 3.97 13.32
C PRO A 50 1.65 3.27 11.98
N TRP A 51 2.66 3.20 11.12
CA TRP A 51 2.59 2.37 9.92
C TRP A 51 2.62 0.88 10.30
N SER A 52 1.96 0.06 9.49
CA SER A 52 2.07 -1.40 9.54
C SER A 52 3.46 -1.86 9.11
N GLU A 53 3.71 -3.16 9.27
CA GLU A 53 4.76 -3.83 8.49
C GLU A 53 4.48 -3.73 6.98
N THR A 54 5.51 -3.95 6.18
CA THR A 54 5.36 -3.94 4.72
C THR A 54 4.72 -5.23 4.22
N ALA A 55 3.62 -5.11 3.50
CA ALA A 55 3.03 -6.21 2.75
C ALA A 55 3.47 -6.17 1.28
N SER A 56 3.86 -7.31 0.73
CA SER A 56 4.31 -7.41 -0.67
C SER A 56 3.45 -8.42 -1.45
N ALA A 57 3.15 -8.10 -2.69
CA ALA A 57 2.43 -9.00 -3.59
C ALA A 57 2.94 -8.84 -5.04
N THR A 58 2.92 -9.93 -5.80
CA THR A 58 3.22 -9.89 -7.25
C THR A 58 1.95 -9.52 -8.01
N VAL A 59 2.04 -8.55 -8.92
CA VAL A 59 0.95 -8.18 -9.82
C VAL A 59 0.76 -9.31 -10.83
N ALA A 60 -0.49 -9.78 -11.00
CA ALA A 60 -0.80 -10.81 -11.99
C ALA A 60 -0.48 -10.32 -13.41
N ALA A 61 0.06 -11.21 -14.25
CA ALA A 61 0.39 -10.97 -15.66
C ALA A 61 -0.69 -11.50 -16.59
#